data_AF-A0A8J7IST9-F1
#
_entry.id   AF-A0A8J7IST9-F1
#
_cell.length_a   1.000
_cell.length_b   1.000
_cell.length_c   1.000
_cell.angle_alpha   90.00
_cell.angle_beta   90.00
_cell.angle_gamma   90.00
#
_symmetry.space_group_name_H-M   'P 1'
#
loop_
_entity.id
_entity.type
_entity.pdbx_description
1 polymer ?
#
loop_
_entity_poly.entity_id
_entity_poly.type
_entity_poly.pdbx_seq_one_letter_code
_entity_poly.pdbx_strand_id
1 'polypeptide(L)'
;MKRLDAKGRELDVTYFDGANAPCPCVADGIMIATVATPGQNSLRVIPSKSDVSNFGIVVIKNKKTGKSLRYVIPAAARSLLDKWNQDLGDRQRYDAVMNASSDSLFRVDKYKKTDESSSKI
;
A
#
# COMPACT_ATOMS: atom_id res chain seq x y z
N MET A 1 -11.45 -2.21 -1.05
CA MET A 1 -12.87 -2.36 -1.45
C MET A 1 -13.69 -2.97 -0.31
N LYS A 2 -13.65 -4.29 -0.09
CA LYS A 2 -14.48 -5.01 0.91
C LYS A 2 -14.43 -4.42 2.33
N ARG A 3 -13.24 -4.23 2.91
CA ARG A 3 -13.07 -3.72 4.29
C ARG A 3 -13.64 -2.30 4.52
N LEU A 4 -13.85 -1.53 3.45
CA LEU A 4 -14.38 -0.17 3.49
C LEU A 4 -15.80 -0.05 2.95
N ASP A 5 -16.41 -1.19 2.59
CA ASP A 5 -17.72 -1.25 1.91
C ASP A 5 -17.83 -0.22 0.77
N ALA A 6 -16.79 -0.19 -0.07
CA ALA A 6 -16.67 0.78 -1.16
C ALA A 6 -16.93 0.12 -2.51
N LYS A 7 -17.67 0.82 -3.38
CA LYS A 7 -17.86 0.46 -4.78
C LYS A 7 -16.72 0.99 -5.66
N GLY A 8 -16.74 0.60 -6.94
CA GLY A 8 -15.79 1.11 -7.93
C GLY A 8 -15.77 2.64 -7.94
N ARG A 9 -14.57 3.22 -7.98
CA ARG A 9 -14.33 4.67 -8.02
C ARG A 9 -14.74 5.44 -6.76
N GLU A 10 -15.12 4.78 -5.67
CA GLU A 10 -15.42 5.44 -4.38
C GLU A 10 -14.20 5.59 -3.48
N LEU A 11 -13.06 5.08 -3.90
CA LEU A 11 -11.81 5.16 -3.15
C LEU A 11 -11.00 6.40 -3.55
N ASP A 12 -10.33 6.97 -2.55
CA ASP A 12 -9.22 7.90 -2.70
C ASP A 12 -8.00 7.24 -2.06
N VAL A 13 -6.92 7.13 -2.84
CA VAL A 13 -5.74 6.33 -2.50
C VAL A 13 -4.49 7.19 -2.54
N THR A 14 -3.71 7.11 -1.48
CA THR A 14 -2.41 7.75 -1.39
C THR A 14 -1.36 6.68 -1.09
N TYR A 15 -0.35 6.59 -1.95
CA TYR A 15 0.80 5.70 -1.76
C TYR A 15 2.04 6.51 -1.37
N PHE A 16 2.75 6.03 -0.34
CA PHE A 16 4.04 6.54 0.10
C PHE A 16 5.06 5.43 -0.10
N ASP A 17 6.11 5.74 -0.82
CA ASP A 17 7.16 4.77 -1.11
C ASP A 17 8.14 4.65 0.06
N GLY A 18 8.61 3.45 0.38
CA GLY A 18 9.61 3.25 1.42
C GLY A 18 10.94 3.91 1.07
N ALA A 19 11.69 4.40 2.07
CA ALA A 19 13.02 4.99 1.87
C ALA A 19 13.92 4.15 0.95
N ASN A 20 13.89 2.84 1.14
CA ASN A 20 14.72 1.88 0.42
C ASN A 20 14.02 1.17 -0.75
N ALA A 21 12.78 1.57 -1.08
CA ALA A 21 12.09 1.00 -2.23
C ALA A 21 12.72 1.53 -3.53
N PRO A 22 13.06 0.65 -4.49
CA PRO A 22 13.76 1.06 -5.72
C PRO A 22 12.84 1.74 -6.73
N CYS A 23 11.56 1.37 -6.74
CA CYS A 23 10.52 1.91 -7.61
C CYS A 23 9.17 1.87 -6.89
N PRO A 24 8.22 2.75 -7.25
CA PRO A 24 6.85 2.70 -6.73
C PRO A 24 5.99 1.63 -7.44
N CYS A 25 6.55 0.49 -7.80
CA CYS A 25 5.88 -0.57 -8.57
C CYS A 25 4.64 -1.15 -7.83
N VAL A 26 4.57 -0.99 -6.50
CA VAL A 26 3.38 -1.33 -5.70
C VAL A 26 2.14 -0.54 -6.14
N ALA A 27 2.33 0.69 -6.65
CA ALA A 27 1.24 1.54 -7.14
C ALA A 27 0.44 0.87 -8.26
N ASP A 28 1.09 0.15 -9.16
CA ASP A 28 0.43 -0.55 -10.28
C ASP A 28 -0.49 -1.67 -9.76
N GLY A 29 -0.01 -2.44 -8.79
CA GLY A 29 -0.83 -3.45 -8.10
C GLY A 29 -2.03 -2.85 -7.38
N ILE A 30 -1.86 -1.68 -6.74
CA ILE A 30 -2.95 -0.93 -6.12
C ILE A 30 -3.98 -0.50 -7.17
N MET A 31 -3.54 0.00 -8.33
CA MET A 31 -4.43 0.41 -9.41
C MET A 31 -5.31 -0.75 -9.87
N ILE A 32 -4.70 -1.92 -10.10
CA ILE A 32 -5.43 -3.14 -10.50
C ILE A 32 -6.42 -3.59 -9.41
N ALA A 33 -6.00 -3.60 -8.14
CA ALA A 33 -6.81 -4.11 -7.05
C ALA A 33 -7.97 -3.18 -6.63
N THR A 34 -7.87 -1.88 -6.93
CA THR A 34 -8.79 -0.86 -6.41
C THR A 34 -9.53 -0.06 -7.48
N VAL A 35 -9.14 -0.19 -8.75
CA VAL A 35 -9.54 0.65 -9.88
C VAL A 35 -9.29 2.16 -9.69
N ALA A 36 -8.56 2.55 -8.64
CA ALA A 36 -8.13 3.92 -8.41
C ALA A 36 -6.91 4.22 -9.28
N THR A 37 -6.93 5.32 -10.03
CA THR A 37 -5.86 5.63 -10.99
C THR A 37 -5.49 7.12 -10.96
N PRO A 38 -4.27 7.49 -11.37
CA PRO A 38 -3.88 8.90 -11.53
C PRO A 38 -4.82 9.65 -12.48
N GLY A 39 -5.21 9.04 -13.61
CA GLY A 39 -6.12 9.67 -14.59
C GLY A 39 -7.53 9.93 -14.06
N GLN A 40 -7.99 9.18 -13.05
CA GLN A 40 -9.25 9.46 -12.35
C GLN A 40 -9.09 10.39 -11.15
N ASN A 41 -7.87 10.89 -10.90
CA ASN A 41 -7.50 11.66 -9.72
C ASN A 41 -7.89 10.96 -8.40
N SER A 42 -7.84 9.62 -8.39
CA SER A 42 -8.23 8.78 -7.25
C SER A 42 -7.05 8.02 -6.65
N LEU A 43 -5.87 8.08 -7.31
CA LEU A 43 -4.62 7.56 -6.79
C LEU A 43 -3.51 8.61 -6.95
N ARG A 44 -2.76 8.82 -5.87
CA ARG A 44 -1.58 9.69 -5.82
C ARG A 44 -0.40 8.94 -5.24
N VAL A 45 0.74 8.98 -5.92
CA VAL A 45 2.03 8.58 -5.33
C VAL A 45 2.68 9.85 -4.79
N ILE A 46 2.97 9.87 -3.50
CA ILE A 46 3.61 11.01 -2.86
C ILE A 46 5.12 10.95 -3.13
N PRO A 47 5.74 12.05 -3.59
CA PRO A 47 7.16 12.07 -3.95
C PRO A 47 8.09 12.01 -2.72
N SER A 48 7.55 12.19 -1.51
CA SER A 48 8.31 11.98 -0.27
C SER A 48 8.31 10.52 0.16
N LYS A 49 9.50 10.04 0.54
CA LYS A 49 9.73 8.69 1.04
C LYS A 49 9.21 8.56 2.49
N SER A 50 8.68 7.39 2.84
CA SER A 50 8.39 7.03 4.22
C SER A 50 9.65 6.62 4.99
N ASP A 51 9.51 6.37 6.29
CA ASP A 51 10.58 5.84 7.14
C ASP A 51 11.15 4.49 6.64
N VAL A 52 12.40 4.21 6.99
CA VAL A 52 13.20 3.03 6.62
C VAL A 52 12.62 1.71 7.12
N SER A 53 11.76 1.76 8.16
CA SER A 53 11.06 0.59 8.69
C SER A 53 10.04 0.00 7.72
N ASN A 54 9.64 0.74 6.68
CA ASN A 54 8.59 0.35 5.75
C ASN A 54 9.11 0.28 4.32
N PHE A 55 8.67 -0.74 3.59
CA PHE A 55 8.85 -0.82 2.14
C PHE A 55 7.83 0.06 1.40
N GLY A 56 6.66 0.27 1.98
CA GLY A 56 5.65 1.18 1.45
C GLY A 56 4.45 1.30 2.36
N ILE A 57 3.71 2.41 2.23
CA ILE A 57 2.49 2.67 2.98
C ILE A 57 1.39 3.08 2.01
N VAL A 58 0.21 2.47 2.13
CA VAL A 58 -0.98 2.85 1.38
C VAL A 58 -2.03 3.36 2.35
N VAL A 59 -2.53 4.57 2.14
CA VAL A 59 -3.73 5.05 2.80
C VAL A 59 -4.88 4.99 1.80
N ILE A 60 -5.92 4.24 2.15
CA ILE A 60 -7.13 4.09 1.34
C ILE A 60 -8.30 4.66 2.11
N LYS A 61 -8.96 5.65 1.53
CA LYS A 61 -10.13 6.32 2.09
C LYS A 61 -11.36 6.06 1.23
N ASN A 62 -12.49 5.75 1.85
CA ASN A 62 -13.78 5.80 1.19
C ASN A 62 -14.25 7.27 1.13
N LYS A 63 -14.45 7.80 -0.08
CA LYS A 63 -14.83 9.21 -0.31
C LYS A 63 -16.20 9.56 0.27
N LYS A 64 -17.13 8.60 0.31
CA LYS A 64 -18.50 8.81 0.79
C LYS A 64 -18.60 8.75 2.30
N THR A 65 -17.95 7.75 2.92
CA THR A 65 -18.08 7.50 4.37
C THR A 65 -16.96 8.14 5.18
N GLY A 66 -15.88 8.58 4.55
CA GLY A 66 -14.69 9.12 5.20
C GLY A 66 -13.81 8.06 5.90
N LYS A 67 -14.29 6.82 6.05
CA LYS A 67 -13.55 5.71 6.67
C LYS A 67 -12.25 5.46 5.92
N SER A 68 -11.17 5.31 6.67
CA SER A 68 -9.82 5.14 6.11
C SER A 68 -9.09 3.97 6.75
N LEU A 69 -8.34 3.26 5.93
CA LEU A 69 -7.43 2.20 6.34
C LEU A 69 -6.02 2.53 5.88
N ARG A 70 -5.04 2.19 6.70
CA ARG A 70 -3.61 2.27 6.37
C ARG A 70 -3.08 0.85 6.23
N TYR A 71 -2.52 0.55 5.08
CA TYR A 71 -1.79 -0.69 4.79
C TYR A 71 -0.31 -0.38 4.89
N VAL A 72 0.42 -1.16 5.68
CA VAL A 72 1.86 -0.98 5.91
C VAL A 72 2.57 -2.23 5.41
N ILE A 73 3.46 -2.06 4.43
CA ILE A 73 4.34 -3.12 3.93
C ILE A 73 5.66 -2.99 4.71
N PRO A 74 6.00 -3.94 5.60
CA PRO A 74 7.21 -3.85 6.39
C PRO A 74 8.44 -4.00 5.49
N ALA A 75 9.57 -3.39 5.86
CA ALA A 75 10.82 -3.57 5.13
C ALA A 75 11.24 -5.05 5.03
N ALA A 76 10.91 -5.87 6.05
CA ALA A 76 11.18 -7.30 6.05
C ALA A 76 10.47 -8.07 4.91
N ALA A 77 9.33 -7.58 4.41
CA ALA A 77 8.66 -8.19 3.27
C ALA A 77 9.54 -8.14 2.01
N ARG A 78 10.42 -7.12 1.89
CA ARG A 78 11.36 -7.02 0.77
C ARG A 78 12.32 -8.21 0.72
N SER A 79 12.95 -8.55 1.85
CA SER A 79 13.90 -9.67 1.92
C SER A 79 13.23 -11.00 1.57
N LEU A 80 11.97 -11.18 1.99
CA LEU A 80 11.19 -12.37 1.65
C LEU A 80 10.91 -12.46 0.14
N LEU A 81 10.48 -11.34 -0.47
CA LEU A 81 10.22 -11.26 -1.90
C LEU A 81 11.48 -11.45 -2.74
N ASP A 82 12.60 -10.85 -2.32
CA ASP A 82 13.91 -11.01 -2.99
C ASP A 82 14.34 -12.48 -2.98
N LYS A 83 14.18 -13.17 -1.85
CA LYS A 83 14.47 -14.61 -1.76
C LYS A 83 13.61 -15.42 -2.74
N TRP A 84 12.29 -15.17 -2.81
CA TRP A 84 11.44 -15.87 -3.78
C TRP A 84 11.80 -15.55 -5.23
N ASN A 85 12.20 -14.32 -5.52
CA ASN A 85 12.64 -13.94 -6.86
C ASN A 85 13.92 -14.68 -7.28
N GLN A 86 14.82 -14.95 -6.34
CA GLN A 86 16.06 -15.71 -6.59
C GLN A 86 15.82 -17.22 -6.69
N ASP A 87 15.02 -17.77 -5.78
CA ASP A 87 14.95 -19.22 -5.55
C ASP A 87 13.85 -19.93 -6.36
N LEU A 88 12.82 -19.21 -6.81
CA LEU A 88 11.62 -19.79 -7.41
C LEU A 88 11.46 -19.42 -8.89
N GLY A 89 10.86 -20.32 -9.67
CA GLY A 89 10.41 -20.04 -11.03
C GLY A 89 9.17 -19.14 -11.09
N ASP A 90 8.86 -18.60 -12.27
CA ASP A 90 7.86 -17.53 -12.44
C ASP A 90 6.49 -17.85 -11.83
N ARG A 91 5.93 -19.04 -12.11
CA ARG A 91 4.64 -19.43 -11.54
C ARG A 91 4.71 -19.65 -10.03
N GLN A 92 5.80 -20.23 -9.55
CA GLN A 92 6.00 -20.54 -8.13
C GLN A 92 6.13 -19.27 -7.28
N ARG A 93 6.69 -18.19 -7.83
CA ARG A 93 6.72 -16.87 -7.15
C ARG A 93 5.32 -16.35 -6.85
N TYR A 94 4.42 -16.44 -7.83
CA TYR A 94 3.02 -16.07 -7.64
C TYR A 94 2.36 -16.92 -6.56
N ASP A 95 2.51 -18.24 -6.64
CA ASP A 95 1.90 -19.15 -5.67
C ASP A 95 2.47 -18.94 -4.26
N ALA A 96 3.77 -18.63 -4.12
CA ALA A 96 4.39 -18.28 -2.84
C ALA A 96 3.79 -17.02 -2.21
N VAL A 97 3.61 -15.94 -2.99
CA VAL A 97 2.97 -14.71 -2.51
C VAL A 97 1.52 -14.97 -2.09
N MET A 98 0.78 -15.73 -2.88
CA MET A 98 -0.64 -15.99 -2.62
C MET A 98 -0.88 -16.90 -1.41
N ASN A 99 0.07 -17.77 -1.08
CA ASN A 99 -0.02 -18.70 0.06
C ASN A 99 0.65 -18.17 1.33
N ALA A 100 1.38 -17.05 1.26
CA ALA A 100 2.00 -16.45 2.42
C ALA A 100 0.94 -15.84 3.36
N SER A 101 1.22 -15.88 4.67
CA SER A 101 0.40 -15.15 5.64
C SER A 101 0.42 -13.66 5.30
N SER A 102 -0.74 -13.01 5.30
CA SER A 102 -0.82 -11.56 5.10
C SER A 102 0.11 -10.81 6.04
N ASP A 103 0.28 -11.27 7.28
CA ASP A 103 1.10 -10.60 8.29
C ASP A 103 2.59 -10.57 7.94
N SER A 104 3.05 -11.47 7.06
CA SER A 104 4.41 -11.45 6.52
C SER A 104 4.60 -10.45 5.38
N LEU A 105 3.50 -10.00 4.76
CA LEU A 105 3.50 -9.13 3.59
C LEU A 105 3.01 -7.71 3.90
N PHE A 106 2.01 -7.56 4.76
CA PHE A 106 1.45 -6.27 5.15
C PHE A 106 0.63 -6.35 6.44
N ARG A 107 0.52 -5.21 7.13
CA ARG A 107 -0.43 -4.97 8.23
C ARG A 107 -1.49 -3.97 7.81
N VAL A 108 -2.69 -4.07 8.40
CA VAL A 108 -3.80 -3.13 8.18
C VAL A 108 -4.21 -2.47 9.47
N ASP A 109 -4.18 -1.13 9.50
CA ASP A 109 -4.59 -0.31 10.63
C ASP A 109 -5.80 0.55 10.27
N LYS A 110 -6.61 0.90 11.28
CA LYS A 110 -7.53 2.02 11.16
C LYS A 110 -6.71 3.31 11.04
N TYR A 111 -7.03 4.13 10.05
CA TYR A 111 -6.35 5.41 9.86
C TYR A 111 -7.24 6.56 10.29
N LYS A 112 -6.77 7.35 11.25
CA LYS A 112 -7.26 8.70 11.51
C LYS A 112 -6.13 9.64 11.12
N LYS A 113 -6.39 10.57 10.20
CA LYS A 113 -5.46 11.67 9.97
C LYS A 113 -5.49 12.50 11.25
N THR A 114 -4.45 12.39 12.08
CA THR A 114 -4.22 13.37 13.13
C THR A 114 -3.93 14.68 12.43
N ASP A 115 -4.63 15.74 12.82
CA ASP A 115 -4.39 17.08 12.30
C ASP A 115 -2.97 17.52 12.70
N GLU A 116 -1.98 17.23 11.85
CA GLU A 116 -0.67 17.90 11.87
C GLU A 116 -0.85 19.36 11.42
N SER A 117 -1.60 20.13 12.21
CA SER A 117 -1.61 21.59 12.19
C SER A 117 -1.62 22.19 13.60
N SER A 118 -1.23 21.42 14.61
CA SER A 118 -0.87 21.97 15.92
C SER A 118 0.42 21.36 16.41
N SER A 119 1.52 21.80 15.81
CA SER A 119 2.84 21.88 16.45
C SER A 119 3.83 22.52 15.47
N LYS A 120 3.85 23.86 15.40
CA LYS A 120 4.98 24.65 15.88
C LYS A 120 4.64 26.14 15.85
N ILE A 121 5.00 26.74 16.98
CA ILE A 121 4.93 28.13 17.42
C ILE A 121 5.63 29.06 16.44
#